data_AF-A0A9E5GBE4-F1
#
_entry.id   AF-A0A9E5GBE4-F1
#
_cell.length_a   1.000
_cell.length_b   1.000
_cell.length_c   1.000
_cell.angle_alpha   90.00
_cell.angle_beta   90.00
_cell.angle_gamma   90.00
#
_symmetry.space_group_name_H-M   'P 1'
#
loop_
_entity.id
_entity.type
_entity.pdbx_description
1 polymer ?
#
loop_
_entity_poly.entity_id
_entity_poly.type
_entity_poly.pdbx_seq_one_letter_code
_entity_poly.pdbx_strand_id
1 'polypeptide(L)'
;MDLYKELLIEILRNEEINITFPNITLSCDEIVSAECYKAMQKIKHIVQDDSLDDKECFAKIEAIVILFETLGIDSGNRHDFG
;
A
#
# COMPACT_ATOMS: atom_id res chain seq x y z
N MET A 1 0.51 4.63 -39.85
CA MET A 1 0.32 5.68 -38.84
C MET A 1 0.29 7.01 -39.59
N ASP A 2 -0.45 8.04 -39.17
CA ASP A 2 -0.45 9.31 -39.92
C ASP A 2 0.94 9.97 -39.89
N LEU A 3 1.39 10.55 -41.01
CA LEU A 3 2.71 11.21 -41.16
C LEU A 3 3.00 12.21 -40.03
N TYR A 4 1.96 12.91 -39.56
CA TYR A 4 2.04 13.81 -38.41
C TYR A 4 2.57 13.13 -37.14
N LYS A 5 2.11 11.90 -36.86
CA LYS A 5 2.52 11.14 -35.68
C LYS A 5 3.97 10.65 -35.81
N GLU A 6 4.37 10.25 -37.01
CA GLU A 6 5.74 9.81 -37.30
C GLU A 6 6.75 10.94 -37.09
N LEU A 7 6.43 12.14 -37.60
CA LEU A 7 7.26 13.33 -37.40
C LEU A 7 7.36 13.73 -35.93
N LEU A 8 6.22 13.68 -35.21
CA LEU A 8 6.17 14.03 -33.79
C LEU A 8 7.06 13.10 -32.94
N ILE A 9 7.04 11.79 -33.23
CA ILE A 9 7.86 10.79 -32.53
C ILE A 9 9.35 11.06 -32.75
N GLU A 10 9.76 11.36 -33.97
CA GLU A 10 11.18 11.57 -34.28
C GLU A 10 11.74 12.82 -33.60
N ILE A 11 10.94 13.89 -33.51
CA ILE A 11 11.31 15.11 -32.79
C ILE A 11 11.40 14.83 -31.29
N LEU A 12 10.39 14.20 -30.70
CA LEU A 12 10.34 13.94 -29.25
C LEU A 12 11.40 12.93 -28.77
N ARG A 13 11.90 12.05 -29.65
CA ARG A 13 12.89 11.02 -29.28
C ARG A 13 14.23 11.61 -28.79
N ASN A 14 14.59 12.79 -29.26
CA ASN A 14 15.89 13.41 -28.97
C ASN A 14 15.82 14.54 -27.94
N GLU A 15 14.66 14.77 -27.34
CA GLU A 15 14.43 15.86 -26.39
C GLU A 15 14.34 15.34 -24.95
N GLU A 16 14.78 16.16 -24.00
CA GLU A 16 14.57 15.89 -22.57
C GLU A 16 13.10 16.11 -22.20
N ILE A 17 12.42 15.05 -21.79
CA ILE A 17 11.00 15.11 -21.41
C ILE A 17 10.88 15.29 -19.91
N ASN A 18 10.41 16.46 -19.49
CA ASN A 18 10.02 16.75 -18.11
C ASN A 18 8.50 16.60 -17.95
N ILE A 19 8.06 15.58 -17.21
CA ILE A 19 6.63 15.33 -16.92
C ILE A 19 6.29 16.01 -15.59
N THR A 20 5.32 16.92 -15.63
CA THR A 20 4.77 17.56 -14.43
C THR A 20 3.32 17.16 -14.25
N PHE A 21 2.91 16.98 -12.99
CA PHE A 21 1.53 16.69 -12.63
C PHE A 21 0.97 17.88 -11.84
N PRO A 22 0.53 18.95 -12.51
CA PRO A 22 0.19 20.22 -11.86
C PRO A 22 -1.00 20.12 -10.88
N ASN A 23 -1.79 19.04 -10.99
CA ASN A 23 -2.95 18.79 -10.13
C ASN A 23 -2.66 17.78 -9.01
N ILE A 24 -1.46 17.20 -8.95
CA ILE A 24 -1.03 16.40 -7.79
C ILE A 24 -0.51 17.38 -6.75
N THR A 25 -1.32 17.64 -5.75
CA THR A 25 -0.99 18.51 -4.61
C THR A 25 -0.31 17.76 -3.47
N LEU A 26 -0.32 16.43 -3.51
CA LEU A 26 0.29 15.56 -2.51
C LEU A 26 1.76 15.31 -2.89
N SER A 27 2.66 15.56 -1.95
CA SER A 27 4.06 15.16 -2.01
C SER A 27 4.21 13.64 -2.06
N CYS A 28 5.36 13.16 -2.53
CA CYS A 28 5.68 11.73 -2.52
C CYS A 28 5.52 11.11 -1.12
N ASP A 29 5.91 11.84 -0.07
CA ASP A 29 5.80 11.38 1.33
C ASP A 29 4.34 11.24 1.76
N GLU A 30 3.46 12.14 1.34
CA GLU A 30 2.02 12.05 1.62
C GLU A 30 1.38 10.88 0.88
N ILE A 31 1.79 10.63 -0.37
CA ILE A 31 1.32 9.47 -1.15
C ILE A 31 1.74 8.17 -0.47
N VAL A 32 3.02 8.05 -0.10
CA VAL A 32 3.56 6.87 0.57
C VAL A 32 2.86 6.66 1.92
N SER A 33 2.70 7.72 2.71
CA SER A 33 2.01 7.65 4.01
C SER A 33 0.56 7.20 3.87
N ALA A 34 -0.17 7.71 2.88
CA ALA A 34 -1.55 7.31 2.61
C ALA A 34 -1.64 5.83 2.22
N GLU A 35 -0.74 5.34 1.38
CA GLU A 35 -0.72 3.92 0.98
C GLU A 35 -0.29 3.00 2.13
N CYS A 36 0.69 3.40 2.95
CA CYS A 36 1.06 2.68 4.17
C CYS A 36 -0.13 2.59 5.15
N TYR A 37 -0.87 3.68 5.35
CA TYR A 37 -2.05 3.68 6.21
C TYR A 37 -3.17 2.78 5.68
N LYS A 38 -3.43 2.78 4.36
CA LYS A 38 -4.39 1.86 3.73
C LYS A 38 -3.97 0.40 3.88
N ALA A 39 -2.68 0.09 3.69
CA ALA A 39 -2.15 -1.25 3.87
C ALA A 39 -2.33 -1.72 5.33
N MET A 40 -2.05 -0.85 6.30
CA MET A 40 -2.21 -1.13 7.72
C MET A 40 -3.67 -1.41 8.10
N GLN A 41 -4.63 -0.66 7.53
CA GLN A 41 -6.06 -0.94 7.72
C GLN A 41 -6.46 -2.31 7.16
N LYS A 42 -5.95 -2.70 5.98
CA LYS A 42 -6.22 -4.03 5.39
C LYS A 42 -5.65 -5.15 6.24
N ILE A 43 -4.42 -4.98 6.74
CA ILE A 43 -3.79 -5.95 7.66
C ILE A 43 -4.64 -6.08 8.92
N LYS A 44 -5.07 -4.96 9.53
CA LYS A 44 -5.97 -4.99 10.70
C LYS A 44 -7.25 -5.78 10.42
N HIS A 45 -7.86 -5.59 9.25
CA HIS A 45 -9.07 -6.31 8.88
C HIS A 45 -8.84 -7.82 8.76
N ILE A 46 -7.72 -8.24 8.16
CA ILE A 46 -7.34 -9.67 8.06
C ILE A 46 -7.12 -10.25 9.46
N VAL A 47 -6.43 -9.53 10.34
CA VAL A 47 -6.19 -9.96 11.72
C VAL A 47 -7.50 -10.15 12.47
N GLN A 48 -8.46 -9.23 12.30
CA GLN A 48 -9.76 -9.26 12.97
C GLN A 48 -10.79 -10.24 12.37
N ASP A 49 -10.46 -10.93 11.27
CA ASP A 49 -11.36 -11.89 10.64
C ASP A 49 -11.39 -13.20 11.44
N ASP A 50 -12.44 -13.38 12.26
CA ASP A 50 -12.63 -14.55 13.13
C ASP A 50 -12.84 -15.88 12.40
N SER A 51 -13.01 -15.88 11.08
CA SER A 51 -13.23 -17.11 10.29
C SER A 51 -11.95 -17.91 10.01
N LEU A 52 -10.77 -17.36 10.29
CA LEU A 52 -9.48 -18.04 10.14
C LEU A 52 -9.29 -19.05 11.30
N ASP A 53 -9.04 -20.32 10.98
CA ASP A 53 -9.03 -21.46 11.93
C ASP A 53 -7.76 -22.34 11.88
N ASP A 54 -6.80 -22.01 11.02
CA ASP A 54 -5.56 -22.77 10.86
C ASP A 54 -4.50 -22.39 11.92
N LYS A 55 -3.90 -23.39 12.57
CA LYS A 55 -2.90 -23.22 13.64
C LYS A 55 -1.63 -22.49 13.20
N GLU A 56 -1.14 -22.74 11.98
CA GLU A 56 0.00 -22.01 11.44
C GLU A 56 -0.38 -20.58 11.04
N CYS A 57 -1.63 -20.37 10.62
CA CYS A 57 -2.19 -19.04 10.37
C CYS A 57 -2.22 -18.20 11.65
N PHE A 58 -2.65 -18.78 12.77
CA PHE A 58 -2.67 -18.09 14.07
C PHE A 58 -1.31 -17.60 14.52
N ALA A 59 -0.25 -18.42 14.42
CA ALA A 59 1.10 -18.00 14.81
C ALA A 59 1.61 -16.78 14.02
N LYS A 60 1.26 -16.69 12.72
CA LYS A 60 1.61 -15.53 11.89
C LYS A 60 0.79 -14.30 12.23
N ILE A 61 -0.49 -14.47 12.53
CA ILE A 61 -1.39 -13.38 12.95
C ILE A 61 -0.97 -12.84 14.32
N GLU A 62 -0.61 -13.72 15.26
CA GLU A 62 -0.13 -13.35 16.58
C GLU A 62 1.13 -12.47 16.51
N ALA A 63 2.09 -12.82 15.64
CA ALA A 63 3.28 -11.97 15.42
C ALA A 63 2.91 -10.55 14.94
N ILE A 64 1.86 -10.41 14.13
CA ILE A 64 1.35 -9.12 13.65
C ILE A 64 0.60 -8.38 14.76
N VAL A 65 -0.22 -9.09 15.55
CA VAL A 65 -0.93 -8.56 16.72
C VAL A 65 0.05 -7.98 17.74
N ILE A 66 1.08 -8.74 18.12
CA ILE A 66 2.14 -8.27 19.03
C ILE A 66 2.80 -7.01 18.48
N LEU A 67 3.16 -7.01 17.19
CA LEU A 67 3.74 -5.81 16.57
C LEU A 67 2.80 -4.61 16.70
N PHE A 68 1.51 -4.79 16.44
CA PHE A 68 0.52 -3.70 16.58
C PHE A 68 0.43 -3.21 18.02
N GLU A 69 0.40 -4.11 19.00
CA GLU A 69 0.37 -3.74 20.42
C GLU A 69 1.63 -2.98 20.86
N THR A 70 2.82 -3.39 20.39
CA THR A 70 4.06 -2.65 20.67
C THR A 70 4.04 -1.23 20.10
N LEU A 71 3.26 -1.01 19.03
CA LEU A 71 3.00 0.30 18.43
C LEU A 71 1.80 1.03 19.09
N GLY A 72 1.17 0.44 20.12
CA GLY A 72 0.01 1.00 20.81
C GLY A 72 -1.31 0.88 20.04
N ILE A 73 -1.38 -0.02 19.06
CA ILE A 73 -2.53 -0.20 18.17
C ILE A 73 -3.36 -1.39 18.65
N ASP A 74 -4.61 -1.12 19.03
CA ASP A 74 -5.58 -2.17 19.34
C ASP A 74 -5.89 -3.03 18.10
N SER A 75 -5.76 -4.34 18.26
CA SER A 75 -5.96 -5.36 17.23
C SER A 75 -7.15 -6.28 17.52
N GLY A 76 -7.94 -6.01 18.57
CA GLY A 76 -9.16 -6.74 18.91
C GLY A 76 -8.90 -7.94 19.83
N ASN A 77 -9.78 -8.95 19.79
CA ASN A 77 -9.80 -10.05 20.77
C ASN A 77 -8.96 -11.28 20.37
N ARG A 78 -8.08 -11.16 19.37
CA ARG A 78 -7.22 -12.25 18.88
C ARG A 78 -6.00 -12.48 19.79
N HIS A 79 -6.23 -12.50 21.11
CA HIS A 79 -5.22 -12.80 22.14
C HIS A 79 -5.42 -14.18 22.76
N ASP A 80 -6.49 -14.88 22.39
CA ASP A 80 -6.90 -16.14 23.00
C ASP A 80 -6.48 -17.30 22.09
N PHE A 81 -5.18 -17.58 22.06
CA PHE A 81 -4.63 -18.77 21.39
C PHE A 81 -4.20 -19.77 22.46
N GLY A 82 -5.20 -20.48 23.00
CA GLY A 82 -5.01 -21.67 23.83
C GLY A 82 -4.46 -22.86 23.07
#